data_AF-A0A3C1K902-F1
#
_entry.id   AF-A0A3C1K902-F1
#
_cell.length_a   1.000
_cell.length_b   1.000
_cell.length_c   1.000
_cell.angle_alpha   90.00
_cell.angle_beta   90.00
_cell.angle_gamma   90.00
#
_symmetry.space_group_name_H-M   'P 1'
#
loop_
_entity.id
_entity.type
_entity.pdbx_description
1 polymer ?
#
loop_
_entity_poly.entity_id
_entity_poly.type
_entity_poly.pdbx_seq_one_letter_code
_entity_poly.pdbx_strand_id
1 'polypeptide(L)'
;AGQGAAQAAMDGAMSNAVGADEQGWLGGATQSLNAAMSTVAPLLAGALYAVVSHAAPYCLGALLMVVAAVVIARARFTDAARLPRAASPSAVDAAA
;
A
#
# COMPACT_ATOMS: atom_id res chain seq x y z
N ALA A 1 16.88 -1.69 -1.01
CA ALA A 1 16.73 -2.40 0.27
C ALA A 1 15.39 -2.14 1.00
N GLY A 2 14.66 -1.04 0.76
CA GLY A 2 13.38 -0.77 1.47
C GLY A 2 12.08 -1.20 0.76
N GLN A 3 12.10 -1.41 -0.56
CA GLN A 3 10.85 -1.65 -1.34
C GLN A 3 10.08 -2.90 -0.90
N GLY A 4 10.76 -4.02 -0.63
CA GLY A 4 10.08 -5.26 -0.22
C GLY A 4 9.37 -5.15 1.13
N ALA A 5 10.00 -4.49 2.11
CA ALA A 5 9.40 -4.27 3.42
C ALA A 5 8.20 -3.31 3.35
N ALA A 6 8.31 -2.24 2.55
CA ALA A 6 7.21 -1.30 2.34
C ALA A 6 6.00 -1.98 1.65
N GLN A 7 6.26 -2.88 0.70
CA GLN A 7 5.20 -3.61 0.01
C GLN A 7 4.48 -4.57 0.96
N ALA A 8 5.21 -5.40 1.72
CA ALA A 8 4.60 -6.29 2.70
C ALA A 8 3.79 -5.54 3.78
N ALA A 9 4.27 -4.37 4.22
CA ALA A 9 3.54 -3.53 5.17
C ALA A 9 2.25 -2.95 4.55
N MET A 10 2.30 -2.51 3.29
CA MET A 10 1.11 -2.03 2.57
C MET A 10 0.09 -3.16 2.34
N ASP A 11 0.55 -4.35 1.97
CA ASP A 11 -0.32 -5.53 1.79
C ASP A 11 -1.03 -5.89 3.10
N GLY A 12 -0.31 -5.89 4.23
CA GLY A 12 -0.90 -6.10 5.56
C GLY A 12 -1.87 -4.99 5.97
N ALA A 13 -1.57 -3.72 5.67
CA ALA A 13 -2.46 -2.60 5.95
C ALA A 13 -3.76 -2.69 5.13
N MET A 14 -3.67 -3.05 3.85
CA MET A 14 -4.83 -3.25 2.97
C MET A 14 -5.69 -4.43 3.44
N SER A 15 -5.06 -5.55 3.81
CA SER A 15 -5.78 -6.72 4.33
C SER A 15 -6.56 -6.44 5.63
N ASN A 16 -6.08 -5.50 6.45
CA ASN A 16 -6.73 -5.12 7.71
C ASN A 16 -7.73 -3.97 7.56
N ALA A 17 -7.81 -3.32 6.39
CA ALA A 17 -8.67 -2.17 6.17
C ALA A 17 -10.12 -2.52 5.81
N VAL A 18 -10.36 -3.74 5.32
CA VAL A 18 -11.67 -4.18 4.81
C VAL A 18 -12.00 -5.62 5.22
N GLY A 19 -13.28 -5.96 5.30
CA GLY A 19 -13.76 -7.32 5.57
C GLY A 19 -13.53 -8.27 4.38
N ALA A 20 -13.66 -9.58 4.61
CA ALA A 20 -13.38 -10.62 3.60
C ALA A 20 -14.15 -10.42 2.28
N ASP A 21 -15.39 -9.96 2.36
CA ASP A 21 -16.27 -9.77 1.19
C ASP A 21 -15.86 -8.60 0.29
N GLU A 22 -15.03 -7.67 0.79
CA GLU A 22 -14.58 -6.46 0.07
C GLU A 22 -13.13 -6.55 -0.42
N GLN A 23 -12.39 -7.61 -0.03
CA GLN A 23 -10.98 -7.78 -0.38
C GLN A 23 -10.75 -7.88 -1.89
N GLY A 24 -11.67 -8.50 -2.64
CA GLY A 24 -11.59 -8.59 -4.10
C GLY A 24 -11.73 -7.23 -4.79
N TRP A 25 -12.63 -6.37 -4.30
CA TRP A 25 -12.80 -5.03 -4.82
C TRP A 25 -11.59 -4.14 -4.48
N LEU A 26 -11.12 -4.18 -3.24
CA LEU A 26 -9.93 -3.43 -2.82
C LEU A 26 -8.68 -3.88 -3.58
N GLY A 27 -8.46 -5.20 -3.69
CA GLY A 27 -7.34 -5.77 -4.44
C GLY A 27 -7.39 -5.38 -5.92
N GLY A 28 -8.56 -5.44 -6.55
CA GLY A 28 -8.76 -5.01 -7.94
C GLY A 28 -8.52 -3.51 -8.16
N ALA A 29 -8.94 -2.67 -7.22
CA ALA A 29 -8.68 -1.22 -7.25
C ALA A 29 -7.17 -0.93 -7.14
N THR A 30 -6.49 -1.55 -6.17
CA THR A 30 -5.04 -1.43 -6.01
C THR A 30 -4.28 -1.93 -7.24
N GLN A 31 -4.69 -3.06 -7.81
CA GLN A 31 -4.06 -3.60 -9.03
C GLN A 31 -4.23 -2.66 -10.22
N SER A 32 -5.43 -2.09 -10.39
CA SER A 32 -5.71 -1.13 -11.46
C SER A 32 -4.89 0.15 -11.29
N LEU A 33 -4.75 0.65 -10.06
CA LEU A 33 -3.89 1.79 -9.76
C LEU A 33 -2.42 1.49 -10.07
N ASN A 34 -1.91 0.32 -9.67
CA ASN A 34 -0.54 -0.10 -9.96
C ASN A 34 -0.30 -0.21 -11.48
N ALA A 35 -1.24 -0.76 -12.23
CA ALA A 35 -1.17 -0.84 -13.68
C ALA A 35 -1.12 0.56 -14.32
N ALA A 36 -2.00 1.46 -13.89
CA ALA A 36 -2.02 2.84 -14.38
C ALA A 36 -0.69 3.56 -14.09
N MET A 37 -0.16 3.43 -12.88
CA MET A 37 1.12 4.03 -12.51
C MET A 37 2.29 3.45 -13.31
N SER A 38 2.28 2.14 -13.58
CA SER A 38 3.29 1.48 -14.41
C SER A 38 3.33 2.03 -15.84
N THR A 39 2.18 2.42 -16.38
CA THR A 39 2.10 3.06 -17.71
C THR A 39 2.42 4.56 -17.67
N VAL A 40 1.87 5.29 -16.70
CA VAL A 40 1.95 6.76 -16.67
C VAL A 40 3.31 7.26 -16.16
N ALA A 41 3.91 6.58 -15.18
CA ALA A 41 5.17 7.04 -14.57
C ALA A 41 6.34 7.11 -15.58
N PRO A 42 6.57 6.10 -16.45
CA PRO A 42 7.61 6.20 -17.49
C PRO A 42 7.37 7.34 -18.49
N LEU A 43 6.10 7.59 -18.86
CA LEU A 43 5.75 8.66 -19.79
C LEU A 43 6.02 10.04 -19.19
N LEU A 44 5.61 10.25 -17.94
CA LEU A 44 5.93 11.47 -17.20
C LEU A 44 7.44 11.64 -17.03
N ALA A 45 8.15 10.60 -16.61
CA ALA A 45 9.60 10.63 -16.44
C ALA A 45 10.31 11.00 -17.76
N GLY A 46 9.92 10.39 -18.88
CA GLY A 46 10.47 10.70 -20.20
C GLY A 46 10.23 12.15 -20.61
N ALA A 47 9.00 12.66 -20.42
CA ALA A 47 8.67 14.05 -20.73
C ALA A 47 9.47 15.04 -19.87
N LEU A 48 9.57 14.80 -18.55
CA LEU A 48 10.37 15.62 -17.63
C LEU A 48 11.85 15.59 -17.99
N TYR A 49 12.38 14.42 -18.33
CA TYR A 49 13.77 14.26 -18.73
C TYR A 49 14.10 15.07 -19.99
N ALA A 50 13.23 14.99 -21.01
CA ALA A 50 13.45 15.61 -22.31
C ALA A 50 13.23 17.12 -22.32
N VAL A 51 12.24 17.62 -21.57
CA VAL A 51 11.79 19.03 -21.66
C VAL A 51 12.30 19.90 -20.52
N VAL A 52 12.51 19.34 -19.33
CA VAL A 52 12.89 20.12 -18.14
C VAL A 52 14.37 19.98 -17.83
N SER A 53 14.81 18.77 -17.49
CA SER A 53 16.20 18.45 -17.15
C SER A 53 16.37 16.96 -16.93
N HIS A 54 17.59 16.46 -17.15
CA HIS A 54 17.98 15.08 -16.88
C HIS A 54 17.75 14.70 -15.40
N ALA A 55 17.87 15.67 -14.49
CA ALA A 55 17.67 15.47 -13.05
C ALA A 55 16.19 15.50 -12.64
N ALA A 56 15.30 16.07 -13.47
CA ALA A 56 13.93 16.38 -13.08
C ALA A 56 13.09 15.14 -12.68
N PRO A 57 13.20 13.98 -13.34
CA PRO A 57 12.47 12.78 -12.92
C PRO A 57 12.86 12.30 -11.51
N TYR A 58 14.14 12.44 -11.14
CA TYR A 58 14.63 12.04 -9.83
C TYR A 58 14.15 13.00 -8.73
N CYS A 59 14.17 14.31 -9.01
CA CYS A 59 13.61 15.30 -8.09
C CYS A 59 12.11 15.10 -7.87
N LEU A 60 11.36 14.75 -8.92
CA LEU A 60 9.94 14.39 -8.80
C LEU A 60 9.76 13.15 -7.92
N GLY A 61 10.54 12.10 -8.13
CA GLY A 61 10.50 10.89 -7.29
C GLY A 61 10.79 11.18 -5.82
N ALA A 62 11.79 12.03 -5.54
CA ALA A 62 12.12 12.47 -4.19
C ALA A 62 10.97 13.27 -3.55
N LEU A 63 10.37 14.21 -4.29
CA LEU A 63 9.21 14.98 -3.83
C LEU A 63 8.03 14.06 -3.50
N LEU A 64 7.74 13.08 -4.36
CA LEU A 64 6.67 12.11 -4.14
C LEU A 64 6.93 11.24 -2.89
N MET A 65 8.17 10.87 -2.61
CA MET A 65 8.50 10.18 -1.35
C MET A 65 8.28 11.04 -0.12
N VAL A 66 8.62 12.33 -0.17
CA VAL A 66 8.32 13.25 0.93
C VAL A 66 6.80 13.37 1.15
N VAL A 67 6.04 13.52 0.07
CA VAL A 67 4.57 13.57 0.13
C VAL A 67 4.01 12.28 0.72
N ALA A 68 4.46 11.11 0.26
CA ALA A 68 4.03 9.82 0.79
C ALA A 68 4.32 9.69 2.28
N ALA A 69 5.50 10.09 2.74
CA ALA A 69 5.85 10.09 4.16
C ALA A 69 4.94 10.99 4.99
N VAL A 70 4.59 12.18 4.49
CA VAL A 70 3.64 13.09 5.16
C VAL A 70 2.24 12.47 5.23
N VAL A 71 1.76 11.87 4.14
CA VAL A 71 0.45 11.21 4.10
C VAL A 71 0.39 10.07 5.11
N ILE A 72 1.40 9.20 5.13
CA ILE A 72 1.48 8.06 6.06
C ILE A 72 1.57 8.56 7.52
N ALA A 73 2.38 9.58 7.80
CA ALA A 73 2.49 10.16 9.14
C ALA A 73 1.20 10.82 9.64
N ARG A 74 0.33 11.27 8.72
CA ARG A 74 -0.98 11.85 9.02
C ARG A 74 -2.08 10.79 9.13
N ALA A 75 -1.90 9.61 8.54
CA ALA A 75 -2.87 8.53 8.56
C ALA A 75 -3.05 7.99 10.00
N ARG A 76 -4.32 7.89 10.43
CA ARG A 76 -4.68 7.25 11.70
C ARG A 76 -4.80 5.75 11.44
N PHE A 77 -3.75 4.98 11.71
CA PHE A 77 -3.85 3.53 11.67
C PHE A 77 -4.67 3.05 12.88
N THR A 78 -5.86 2.48 12.63
CA THR A 78 -6.64 1.79 13.66
C THR A 78 -5.89 0.52 14.04
N ASP A 79 -5.57 0.37 15.32
CA ASP A 79 -4.74 -0.69 15.87
C ASP A 79 -5.53 -2.02 15.89
N ALA A 80 -5.60 -2.71 14.74
CA ALA A 80 -6.32 -3.98 14.57
C ALA A 80 -5.79 -5.09 15.50
N ALA A 81 -4.54 -4.97 15.97
CA ALA A 81 -3.90 -5.90 16.89
C ALA A 81 -4.49 -5.89 18.31
N ARG A 82 -5.31 -4.89 18.67
CA ARG A 82 -5.94 -4.78 20.00
C ARG A 82 -7.34 -5.35 20.11
N LEU A 83 -7.88 -5.96 19.05
CA LEU A 83 -9.15 -6.68 19.16
C LEU A 83 -8.92 -8.00 19.91
N PRO A 84 -9.59 -8.21 21.07
CA PRO A 84 -9.51 -9.48 21.79
C PRO A 84 -9.94 -10.58 20.85
N ARG A 85 -9.01 -11.49 20.54
CA ARG A 85 -9.30 -12.71 19.79
C ARG A 85 -10.32 -13.47 20.63
N ALA A 86 -11.62 -13.31 20.31
CA ALA A 86 -12.67 -14.08 20.95
C ALA A 86 -12.23 -15.53 20.87
N ALA A 87 -12.07 -16.16 22.03
CA ALA A 87 -11.58 -17.52 22.13
C ALA A 87 -12.51 -18.42 21.31
N SER A 88 -12.09 -18.76 20.10
CA SER A 88 -12.71 -19.84 19.36
C SER A 88 -12.54 -21.08 20.23
N PRO A 89 -13.62 -21.76 20.65
CA PRO A 89 -13.48 -23.01 21.41
C PRO A 89 -12.60 -23.92 20.59
N SER A 90 -11.44 -24.27 21.15
CA SER A 90 -10.48 -25.14 20.47
C SER A 90 -11.19 -26.43 20.12
N ALA A 91 -10.95 -26.95 18.92
CA ALA A 91 -11.47 -28.22 18.41
C ALA A 91 -11.18 -29.44 19.33
N VAL A 92 -10.46 -29.22 20.43
CA VAL A 92 -10.22 -30.15 21.53
C VAL A 92 -11.47 -30.35 22.42
N ASP A 93 -12.34 -29.34 22.56
CA ASP A 93 -13.57 -29.43 23.39
C ASP A 93 -14.77 -30.01 22.62
N ALA A 94 -14.70 -30.11 21.30
CA ALA A 94 -15.76 -30.73 20.48
C ALA A 94 -15.57 -32.26 20.34
N ALA A 95 -14.47 -32.80 20.86
CA ALA A 95 -14.10 -34.21 20.80
C ALA A 95 -14.00 -34.88 22.19
N ALA A 96 -14.40 -34.18 23.26
CA ALA A 96 -14.48 -34.69 24.64
C ALA A 96 -15.96 -34.82 25.06
#